data_AF-A0A0L0FBU2-F1
#
_entry.id   AF-A0A0L0FBU2-F1
#
_cell.length_a   1.000
_cell.length_b   1.000
_cell.length_c   1.000
_cell.angle_alpha   90.00
_cell.angle_beta   90.00
_cell.angle_gamma   90.00
#
_symmetry.space_group_name_H-M   'P 1'
#
loop_
_entity.id
_entity.type
_entity.pdbx_description
1 polymer ?
#
loop_
_entity_poly.entity_id
_entity_poly.type
_entity_poly.pdbx_seq_one_letter_code
_entity_poly.pdbx_strand_id
1 'polypeptide(L)'
;KSSEGHVTLNHSFSQPIALHRRSFVWRVTCFNHGTLLLQAATQADMQKWVLALNTAAAEMSVAPMSAGVSSYTALFHRPIMPTSVSNLDKTAQLTLWRRTLEQTRLDLDEHKKRKGAPGRPI
;
A
#
# COMPACT_ATOMS: atom_id res chain seq x y z
N LYS A 1 21.71 -18.50 -23.32
CA LYS A 1 20.27 -18.37 -23.66
C LYS A 1 19.54 -17.98 -22.39
N SER A 2 19.38 -16.69 -22.14
CA SER A 2 18.62 -16.22 -20.98
C SER A 2 17.16 -16.44 -21.32
N SER A 3 16.49 -17.38 -20.65
CA SER A 3 15.04 -17.46 -20.68
C SER A 3 14.51 -16.09 -20.24
N GLU A 4 13.70 -15.46 -21.08
CA GLU A 4 13.07 -14.18 -20.81
C GLU A 4 12.12 -14.35 -19.62
N GLY A 5 12.64 -14.07 -18.43
CA GLY A 5 11.89 -14.20 -17.18
C GLY A 5 11.03 -12.97 -16.97
N HIS A 6 9.71 -13.11 -17.05
CA HIS A 6 8.80 -12.04 -16.67
C HIS A 6 8.70 -11.94 -15.13
N VAL A 7 8.76 -10.72 -14.61
CA VAL A 7 8.63 -10.44 -13.17
C VAL A 7 7.39 -9.58 -12.95
N THR A 8 6.46 -10.08 -12.15
CA THR A 8 5.27 -9.34 -11.78
C THR A 8 5.59 -8.34 -10.66
N LEU A 9 5.35 -7.05 -10.92
CA LEU A 9 5.65 -5.96 -9.98
C LEU A 9 4.57 -5.72 -8.92
N ASN A 10 3.38 -6.32 -9.06
CA ASN A 10 2.30 -6.22 -8.08
C ASN A 10 2.80 -6.62 -6.68
N HIS A 11 2.52 -5.80 -5.68
CA HIS A 11 2.95 -6.00 -4.29
C HIS A 11 4.47 -6.20 -4.13
N SER A 12 5.28 -5.73 -5.08
CA SER A 12 6.73 -5.80 -4.96
C SER A 12 7.27 -4.65 -4.10
N PHE A 13 8.42 -4.89 -3.46
CA PHE A 13 9.09 -3.91 -2.62
C PHE A 13 10.58 -3.87 -2.92
N SER A 14 11.08 -2.68 -3.24
CA SER A 14 12.48 -2.41 -3.57
C SER A 14 13.18 -1.71 -2.41
N GLN A 15 14.35 -2.24 -2.02
CA GLN A 15 15.14 -1.72 -0.91
C GLN A 15 16.65 -1.75 -1.23
N PRO A 16 17.38 -0.65 -1.02
CA PRO A 16 18.84 -0.64 -1.11
C PRO A 16 19.49 -1.64 -0.14
N ILE A 17 20.55 -2.31 -0.58
CA ILE A 17 21.32 -3.23 0.27
C ILE A 17 22.81 -2.93 0.17
N ALA A 18 23.47 -2.85 1.32
CA ALA A 18 24.92 -2.72 1.38
C ALA A 18 25.55 -4.11 1.25
N LEU A 19 26.28 -4.35 0.15
CA LEU A 19 27.05 -5.57 -0.05
C LEU A 19 28.54 -5.25 -0.04
N HIS A 20 29.30 -6.10 0.65
CA HIS A 20 30.76 -5.97 0.79
C HIS A 20 31.52 -6.06 -0.55
N ARG A 21 30.95 -6.72 -1.57
CA ARG A 21 31.60 -6.96 -2.88
C ARG A 21 31.10 -6.08 -4.02
N ARG A 22 29.93 -5.45 -3.89
CA ARG A 22 29.29 -4.74 -5.01
C ARG A 22 28.58 -3.50 -4.49
N SER A 23 28.92 -2.36 -5.09
CA SER A 23 28.27 -1.07 -4.83
C SER A 23 26.98 -0.93 -5.63
N PHE A 24 26.07 -0.09 -5.12
CA PHE A 24 24.83 0.31 -5.79
C PHE A 24 23.89 -0.87 -6.11
N VAL A 25 23.82 -1.81 -5.17
CA VAL A 25 22.93 -2.97 -5.25
C VAL A 25 21.65 -2.69 -4.46
N TRP A 26 20.53 -3.10 -5.02
CA TRP A 26 19.25 -3.13 -4.32
C TRP A 26 18.56 -4.47 -4.53
N ARG A 27 17.69 -4.78 -3.58
CA ARG A 27 16.88 -5.98 -3.58
C ARG A 27 15.46 -5.65 -3.96
N VAL A 28 14.86 -6.44 -4.84
CA VAL A 28 13.43 -6.40 -5.15
C VAL A 28 12.80 -7.70 -4.64
N THR A 29 11.90 -7.57 -3.67
CA THR A 29 11.08 -8.68 -3.16
C THR A 29 9.77 -8.70 -3.93
N CYS A 30 9.48 -9.79 -4.62
CA CYS A 30 8.26 -9.96 -5.42
C CYS A 30 7.15 -10.62 -4.59
N PHE A 31 5.90 -10.55 -5.08
CA PHE A 31 4.73 -11.19 -4.44
C PHE A 31 4.92 -12.69 -4.16
N ASN A 32 5.61 -13.42 -5.03
CA ASN A 32 5.87 -14.85 -4.88
C ASN A 32 7.00 -15.16 -3.88
N HIS A 33 7.38 -14.21 -3.03
CA HIS A 33 8.55 -14.26 -2.14
C HIS A 33 9.90 -14.44 -2.86
N GLY A 34 9.92 -14.37 -4.20
CA GLY A 34 11.12 -14.33 -5.00
C GLY A 34 11.90 -13.05 -4.74
N THR A 35 13.22 -13.19 -4.65
CA THR A 35 14.12 -12.06 -4.39
C THR A 35 15.06 -11.88 -5.56
N LEU A 36 15.10 -10.67 -6.12
CA LEU A 36 16.02 -10.28 -7.18
C LEU A 36 17.04 -9.27 -6.65
N LEU A 37 18.29 -9.44 -7.04
CA LEU A 37 19.36 -8.48 -6.76
C LEU A 37 19.72 -7.76 -8.05
N LEU A 38 19.58 -6.44 -8.04
CA LEU A 38 19.85 -5.57 -9.16
C LEU A 38 20.98 -4.62 -8.80
N GLN A 39 21.81 -4.27 -9.78
CA GLN A 39 22.96 -3.40 -9.60
C GLN A 39 22.90 -2.25 -10.61
N ALA A 40 23.17 -1.03 -10.15
CA ALA A 40 23.25 0.17 -10.99
C ALA A 40 24.70 0.61 -11.17
N ALA A 41 24.93 1.48 -12.15
CA ALA A 41 26.22 2.11 -12.35
C ALA A 41 26.53 3.17 -11.28
N THR A 42 25.50 3.84 -10.75
CA THR A 42 25.64 4.93 -9.78
C THR A 42 24.63 4.81 -8.63
N GLN A 43 24.93 5.47 -7.50
CA GLN A 43 24.00 5.56 -6.37
C GLN A 43 22.72 6.32 -6.73
N ALA A 44 22.84 7.40 -7.52
CA ALA A 44 21.70 8.19 -7.95
C ALA A 44 20.73 7.36 -8.80
N ASP A 45 21.26 6.56 -9.72
CA ASP A 45 20.44 5.70 -10.57
C ASP A 45 19.77 4.59 -9.77
N MET A 46 20.49 3.98 -8.82
CA MET A 46 19.88 3.02 -7.88
C MET A 46 18.69 3.62 -7.15
N GLN A 47 18.83 4.83 -6.60
CA GLN A 47 17.74 5.48 -5.87
C GLN A 47 16.55 5.81 -6.78
N LYS A 48 16.80 6.28 -8.01
CA LYS A 48 15.75 6.52 -9.01
C LYS A 48 15.00 5.23 -9.34
N TRP A 49 15.72 4.13 -9.56
CA TRP A 49 15.12 2.82 -9.83
C TRP A 49 14.29 2.30 -8.65
N VAL A 50 14.81 2.39 -7.42
CA VAL A 50 14.08 2.00 -6.22
C VAL A 50 12.78 2.79 -6.09
N LEU A 51 12.82 4.11 -6.29
CA LEU A 51 11.63 4.95 -6.23
C LEU A 51 10.63 4.58 -7.33
N ALA A 52 11.08 4.50 -8.58
CA ALA A 52 10.22 4.20 -9.73
C ALA A 52 9.52 2.85 -9.58
N LEU A 53 10.25 1.81 -9.17
CA LEU A 53 9.68 0.47 -8.95
C LEU A 53 8.67 0.47 -7.81
N ASN A 54 8.96 1.13 -6.69
CA ASN A 54 8.03 1.21 -5.57
C ASN A 54 6.76 2.00 -5.92
N THR A 55 6.89 3.10 -6.67
CA THR A 55 5.74 3.86 -7.15
C THR A 55 4.89 3.03 -8.10
N ALA A 56 5.49 2.36 -9.09
CA ALA A 56 4.77 1.49 -10.01
C ALA A 56 4.08 0.33 -9.26
N ALA A 57 4.78 -0.31 -8.31
CA ALA A 57 4.20 -1.36 -7.49
C ALA A 57 3.00 -0.87 -6.67
N ALA A 58 3.08 0.35 -6.10
CA ALA A 58 1.98 0.95 -5.35
C ALA A 58 0.76 1.26 -6.25
N GLU A 59 0.99 1.82 -7.44
CA GLU A 59 -0.06 2.09 -8.42
C GLU A 59 -0.75 0.82 -8.89
N MET A 60 0.01 -0.24 -9.16
CA MET A 60 -0.58 -1.51 -9.59
C MET A 60 -1.25 -2.28 -8.44
N SER A 61 -0.81 -2.06 -7.19
CA SER A 61 -1.38 -2.69 -6.00
C SER A 61 -2.64 -2.00 -5.49
N VAL A 62 -2.97 -0.81 -6.00
CA VAL A 62 -4.19 -0.11 -5.60
C VAL A 62 -5.40 -0.88 -6.09
N ALA A 63 -6.36 -1.13 -5.21
CA ALA A 63 -7.61 -1.76 -5.62
C ALA A 63 -8.34 -0.84 -6.61
N PRO A 64 -8.96 -1.37 -7.69
CA PRO A 64 -9.88 -0.60 -8.52
C PRO A 64 -11.00 -0.08 -7.63
N MET A 65 -11.04 1.22 -7.38
CA MET A 65 -12.08 1.81 -6.53
C MET A 65 -13.44 1.69 -7.23
N SER A 66 -14.47 1.28 -6.48
CA SER A 66 -15.85 1.35 -6.96
C SER A 66 -16.14 2.77 -7.43
N ALA A 67 -16.78 2.89 -8.59
CA ALA A 67 -17.24 4.17 -9.12
C ALA A 67 -18.01 4.92 -8.02
N GLY A 68 -17.71 6.22 -7.86
CA GLY A 68 -18.34 7.04 -6.83
C GLY A 68 -19.87 6.96 -6.94
N VAL A 69 -20.53 6.54 -5.87
CA VAL A 69 -22.01 6.38 -5.82
C VAL A 69 -22.72 7.74 -5.64
N SER A 70 -22.07 8.83 -6.01
CA SER A 70 -22.52 10.22 -5.81
C SER A 70 -22.86 10.86 -7.15
N SER A 71 -23.93 11.66 -7.19
CA SER A 71 -24.30 12.50 -8.33
C SER A 71 -23.32 13.66 -8.58
N TYR A 72 -22.42 13.95 -7.64
CA TYR A 72 -21.42 15.00 -7.72
C TYR A 72 -20.02 14.42 -8.00
N THR A 73 -19.75 14.08 -9.26
CA THR A 73 -18.47 13.51 -9.71
C THR A 73 -17.30 14.50 -9.67
N ALA A 74 -17.57 15.81 -9.67
CA ALA A 74 -16.54 16.85 -9.78
C ALA A 74 -15.74 17.15 -8.50
N LEU A 75 -16.19 16.68 -7.32
CA LEU A 75 -15.58 17.00 -6.02
C LEU A 75 -14.99 15.79 -5.28
N PHE A 76 -14.96 14.62 -5.92
CA PHE A 76 -14.33 13.45 -5.30
C PHE A 76 -12.81 13.59 -5.36
N HIS A 77 -12.24 14.27 -4.37
CA HIS A 77 -10.81 14.26 -4.15
C HIS A 77 -10.40 12.88 -3.67
N ARG A 78 -9.66 12.18 -4.55
CA ARG A 78 -8.99 10.91 -4.25
C ARG A 78 -8.20 11.09 -2.95
N PRO A 79 -8.34 10.22 -1.93
CA PRO A 79 -7.32 10.15 -0.90
C PRO A 79 -6.03 9.67 -1.57
N ILE A 80 -5.10 10.60 -1.79
CA ILE A 80 -3.84 10.40 -2.51
C ILE A 80 -2.89 9.66 -1.56
N MET A 81 -2.93 8.32 -1.57
CA MET A 81 -2.19 7.51 -0.58
C MET A 81 -2.57 7.91 0.87
N PRO A 82 -2.06 7.23 1.92
CA PRO A 82 -2.00 7.88 3.23
C PRO A 82 -1.19 9.18 3.07
N THR A 83 -1.89 10.32 3.03
CA THR A 83 -1.33 11.66 2.83
C THR A 83 -0.43 12.14 3.97
N SER A 84 -0.32 11.37 5.05
CA SER A 84 0.53 11.68 6.17
C SER A 84 1.15 10.41 6.74
N VAL A 85 2.47 10.44 6.91
CA VAL A 85 3.19 9.46 7.73
C VAL A 85 2.70 9.60 9.16
N SER A 86 2.42 8.48 9.82
CA SER A 86 2.05 8.53 11.23
C SER A 86 3.26 8.96 12.05
N ASN A 87 3.07 9.94 12.94
CA ASN A 87 4.07 10.33 13.94
C ASN A 87 4.20 9.31 15.09
N LEU A 88 3.47 8.19 15.02
CA LEU A 88 3.46 7.14 16.03
C LEU A 88 4.47 6.06 15.66
N ASP A 89 5.16 5.54 16.67
CA ASP A 89 5.95 4.32 16.51
C ASP A 89 5.05 3.13 16.12
N LYS A 90 5.63 2.09 15.51
CA LYS A 90 4.91 0.89 15.01
C LYS A 90 4.03 0.25 16.08
N THR A 91 4.54 0.15 17.31
CA THR A 91 3.79 -0.44 18.44
C THR A 91 2.57 0.38 18.82
N ALA A 92 2.73 1.71 18.87
CA ALA A 92 1.66 2.66 19.13
C ALA A 92 0.64 2.69 17.99
N GLN A 93 1.07 2.61 16.73
CA GLN A 93 0.18 2.46 15.58
C GLN A 93 -0.67 1.19 15.70
N LEU A 94 -0.07 0.02 15.97
CA LEU A 94 -0.81 -1.23 16.08
C LEU A 94 -1.87 -1.19 17.19
N THR A 95 -1.54 -0.54 18.31
CA THR A 95 -2.46 -0.36 19.44
C THR A 95 -3.63 0.53 19.05
N LEU A 96 -3.35 1.67 18.39
CA LEU A 96 -4.38 2.57 17.87
C LEU A 96 -5.30 1.84 16.89
N TRP A 97 -4.74 1.16 15.88
CA TRP A 97 -5.51 0.46 14.87
C TRP A 97 -6.40 -0.64 15.45
N ARG A 98 -5.88 -1.41 16.41
CA ARG A 98 -6.68 -2.43 17.12
C ARG A 98 -7.86 -1.79 17.85
N ARG A 99 -7.63 -0.67 18.54
CA ARG A 99 -8.71 0.08 19.21
C ARG A 99 -9.73 0.60 18.22
N THR A 100 -9.30 1.21 17.12
CA THR A 100 -10.19 1.74 16.07
C THR A 100 -11.04 0.63 15.46
N LEU A 101 -10.46 -0.55 15.21
CA LEU A 101 -11.20 -1.71 14.70
C LEU A 101 -12.30 -2.16 15.66
N GLU A 102 -12.00 -2.26 16.96
CA GLU A 102 -13.00 -2.63 17.97
C GLU A 102 -14.12 -1.59 18.07
N GLN A 103 -13.79 -0.30 18.05
CA GLN A 103 -14.80 0.78 18.04
C GLN A 103 -15.69 0.69 16.79
N THR A 104 -15.08 0.57 15.61
CA THR A 104 -15.81 0.47 14.34
C THR A 104 -16.74 -0.74 14.31
N ARG A 105 -16.30 -1.87 14.89
CA ARG A 105 -17.10 -3.08 15.02
C ARG A 105 -18.32 -2.86 15.92
N LEU A 106 -18.13 -2.21 17.08
CA LEU A 106 -19.22 -1.89 18.00
C LEU A 106 -20.24 -0.95 17.34
N ASP A 107 -19.77 0.09 16.66
CA ASP A 107 -20.63 1.04 15.93
C ASP A 107 -21.46 0.30 14.86
N LEU A 108 -20.85 -0.64 14.13
CA LEU A 108 -21.54 -1.48 13.16
C LEU A 108 -22.61 -2.36 13.81
N ASP A 109 -22.31 -2.99 14.94
CA ASP A 109 -23.26 -3.84 15.66
C ASP A 109 -24.43 -3.02 16.23
N GLU A 110 -24.17 -1.82 16.73
CA GLU A 110 -25.20 -0.87 17.14
C GLU A 110 -26.07 -0.45 15.96
N HIS A 111 -25.47 -0.11 14.82
CA HIS A 111 -26.20 0.31 13.63
C HIS A 111 -27.07 -0.83 13.06
N LYS A 112 -26.58 -2.08 13.10
CA LYS A 112 -27.36 -3.27 12.74
C LYS A 112 -28.56 -3.46 13.68
N LYS A 113 -28.37 -3.27 14.99
CA LYS A 113 -29.48 -3.30 15.97
C LYS A 113 -30.51 -2.20 15.69
N ARG A 114 -30.07 -0.98 15.35
CA ARG A 114 -30.95 0.14 14.99
C ARG A 114 -31.72 -0.10 13.68
N LYS A 115 -31.10 -0.71 12.66
CA LYS A 115 -31.79 -1.09 11.41
C LYS A 115 -32.75 -2.27 11.55
N GLY A 116 -32.67 -3.03 12.65
CA GLY A 116 -33.63 -4.08 13.01
C GLY A 116 -34.89 -3.56 13.73
N ALA A 117 -34.97 -2.26 14.07
CA ALA A 117 -36.18 -1.66 14.61
C ALA A 117 -37.12 -1.23 13.47
N PRO A 118 -38.41 -1.63 13.47
CA PRO A 118 -39.37 -1.16 12.47
C PRO A 118 -39.43 0.37 12.48
N GLY A 119 -39.43 0.92 11.27
CA GLY A 119 -39.18 2.33 10.97
C GLY A 119 -39.93 3.32 11.86
N ARG A 120 -39.24 4.41 12.21
CA ARG A 120 -39.89 5.61 12.70
C ARG A 120 -40.53 6.32 11.50
N PRO A 121 -41.84 6.63 11.51
CA PRO A 121 -42.41 7.43 10.45
C PRO A 121 -41.82 8.84 10.51
N ILE A 122 -41.57 9.37 9.30
CA ILE A 122 -41.30 10.78 9.00
C ILE A 122 -42.53 11.62 9.29
#